data_AF-A0A6M0K7F3-F1
#
_entry.id   AF-A0A6M0K7F3-F1
#
_cell.length_a   1.000
_cell.length_b   1.000
_cell.length_c   1.000
_cell.angle_alpha   90.00
_cell.angle_beta   90.00
_cell.angle_gamma   90.00
#
_symmetry.space_group_name_H-M   'P 1'
#
loop_
_entity.id
_entity.type
_entity.pdbx_description
1 polymer ?
#
loop_
_entity_poly.entity_id
_entity_poly.type
_entity_poly.pdbx_seq_one_letter_code
_entity_poly.pdbx_strand_id
1 'polypeptide(L)'
;MPHLSDHDLRQFDDAYLETLTLEQARALLGRALADLKTARERLGQNPSNSSCPPSSRAPWAGRDGSEGSTAQTPSEAESAAGDAEDTAPTDAPDEEGETPPAGATQCRRCAGRAGRRRGAKGHSRTQVLPIDVERPHAPSICAGCAQPLSEAHASRAHNARYELELTQPGAGATGLLLQQTKQTYLERQCPCGHWPRAEPGRCEEDSDWTVSLSEWHLAGALLVAFICALTQRMRLSRAKV
;
A
#
# COMPACT_ATOMS: atom_id res chain seq x y z
N MET A 1 20.66 3.07 11.38
CA MET A 1 21.25 3.63 10.15
C MET A 1 20.14 3.58 9.10
N PRO A 2 19.88 4.66 8.34
CA PRO A 2 18.86 4.62 7.31
C PRO A 2 19.24 3.56 6.26
N HIS A 3 18.29 2.69 5.94
CA HIS A 3 18.41 1.70 4.86
C HIS A 3 18.41 2.41 3.50
N LEU A 4 19.14 1.86 2.52
CA LEU A 4 19.08 2.32 1.14
C LEU A 4 17.73 1.93 0.53
N SER A 5 17.02 2.91 -0.03
CA SER A 5 15.74 2.65 -0.69
C SER A 5 15.95 2.05 -2.08
N ASP A 6 14.93 1.39 -2.62
CA ASP A 6 14.94 0.90 -4.02
C ASP A 6 15.25 2.02 -5.02
N HIS A 7 14.87 3.26 -4.69
CA HIS A 7 15.13 4.44 -5.51
C HIS A 7 16.60 4.84 -5.51
N ASP A 8 17.28 4.71 -4.37
CA ASP A 8 18.71 4.97 -4.27
C ASP A 8 19.49 3.88 -5.03
N LEU A 9 19.13 2.61 -4.83
CA LEU A 9 19.79 1.46 -5.45
C LEU A 9 19.73 1.49 -6.98
N ARG A 10 18.63 1.98 -7.57
CA ARG A 10 18.50 2.13 -9.04
C ARG A 10 19.44 3.17 -9.64
N GLN A 11 19.98 4.08 -8.85
CA GLN A 11 20.87 5.15 -9.30
C GLN A 11 22.35 4.81 -9.11
N PHE A 12 22.66 3.78 -8.32
CA PHE A 12 24.03 3.36 -8.07
C PHE A 12 24.48 2.39 -9.16
N ASP A 13 24.98 2.94 -10.26
CA ASP A 13 25.66 2.20 -11.33
C ASP A 13 27.19 2.34 -11.23
N ASP A 14 27.92 1.61 -12.05
CA ASP A 14 29.39 1.64 -12.05
C ASP A 14 29.92 3.06 -12.30
N ALA A 15 29.28 3.80 -13.22
CA ALA A 15 29.66 5.17 -13.53
C ALA A 15 29.48 6.12 -12.33
N TYR A 16 28.42 5.94 -11.55
CA TYR A 16 28.20 6.65 -10.30
C TYR A 16 29.28 6.30 -9.27
N LEU A 17 29.61 5.02 -9.12
CA LEU A 17 30.62 4.59 -8.14
C LEU A 17 32.01 5.16 -8.45
N GLU A 18 32.36 5.32 -9.73
CA GLU A 18 33.59 5.97 -10.16
C GLU A 18 33.67 7.46 -9.79
N THR A 19 32.54 8.13 -9.58
CA THR A 19 32.51 9.55 -9.19
C THR A 19 32.76 9.78 -7.70
N LEU A 20 32.68 8.72 -6.88
CA LEU A 20 32.80 8.82 -5.43
C LEU A 20 34.26 8.86 -4.97
N THR A 21 34.52 9.59 -3.89
CA THR A 21 35.80 9.47 -3.20
C THR A 21 35.91 8.14 -2.46
N LEU A 22 37.13 7.69 -2.17
CA LEU A 22 37.36 6.41 -1.45
C LEU A 22 36.63 6.36 -0.10
N GLU A 23 36.57 7.49 0.62
CA GLU A 23 35.85 7.60 1.89
C GLU A 23 34.34 7.45 1.71
N GLN A 24 33.78 8.10 0.68
CA GLN A 24 32.35 8.01 0.35
C GLN A 24 31.98 6.59 -0.09
N ALA A 25 32.79 5.97 -0.94
CA ALA A 25 32.60 4.60 -1.38
C ALA A 25 32.64 3.62 -0.20
N ARG A 26 33.59 3.77 0.72
CA ARG A 26 33.67 2.94 1.95
C ARG A 26 32.43 3.12 2.84
N ALA A 27 31.94 4.35 3.00
CA ALA A 27 30.73 4.62 3.77
C ALA A 27 29.47 4.04 3.11
N LEU A 28 29.36 4.12 1.79
CA LEU A 28 28.28 3.50 1.02
C LEU A 28 28.32 1.98 1.14
N LEU A 29 29.49 1.36 0.96
CA LEU A 29 29.69 -0.09 1.14
C LEU A 29 29.35 -0.56 2.55
N GLY A 30 29.70 0.23 3.58
CA GLY A 30 29.36 -0.08 4.96
C GLY A 30 27.84 -0.15 5.19
N ARG A 31 27.08 0.78 4.61
CA ARG A 31 25.61 0.79 4.66
C ARG A 31 25.01 -0.35 3.83
N ALA A 32 25.49 -0.56 2.60
CA ALA A 32 25.05 -1.66 1.76
C ALA A 32 25.30 -3.04 2.42
N LEU A 33 26.44 -3.22 3.09
CA LEU A 33 26.73 -4.45 3.85
C LEU A 33 25.76 -4.64 5.02
N ALA A 34 25.42 -3.57 5.76
CA ALA A 34 24.45 -3.64 6.85
C ALA A 34 23.05 -4.01 6.33
N ASP A 35 22.64 -3.43 5.20
CA ASP A 35 21.37 -3.72 4.55
C ASP A 35 21.34 -5.16 4.02
N LEU A 36 22.40 -5.64 3.38
CA LEU A 36 22.50 -7.02 2.91
C LEU A 36 22.50 -8.03 4.07
N LYS A 37 23.16 -7.74 5.19
CA LYS A 37 23.10 -8.59 6.39
C LYS A 37 21.66 -8.65 6.92
N THR A 38 20.99 -7.51 7.02
CA THR A 38 19.60 -7.43 7.47
C THR A 38 18.66 -8.17 6.52
N ALA A 39 18.83 -8.01 5.21
CA ALA A 39 18.04 -8.70 4.20
C ALA A 39 18.26 -10.22 4.23
N ARG A 40 19.51 -10.67 4.38
CA ARG A 40 19.84 -12.10 4.53
C ARG A 40 19.28 -12.69 5.81
N GLU A 41 19.32 -11.95 6.91
CA GLU A 41 18.70 -12.36 8.17
C GLU A 41 17.19 -12.54 7.98
N ARG A 42 16.51 -11.54 7.40
CA ARG A 42 15.07 -11.61 7.09
C ARG A 42 14.72 -12.78 6.17
N LEU A 43 15.52 -13.04 5.14
CA LEU A 43 15.31 -14.19 4.25
C LEU A 43 15.58 -15.53 4.95
N GLY A 44 16.48 -15.56 5.94
CA GLY A 44 16.79 -16.73 6.74
C GLY A 44 15.73 -17.05 7.80
N GLN A 45 14.83 -16.12 8.11
CA GLN A 45 13.77 -16.33 9.10
C GLN A 45 12.77 -17.38 8.62
N ASN A 46 12.61 -18.42 9.43
CA ASN A 46 11.67 -19.51 9.23
C ASN A 46 11.10 -19.94 10.59
N PRO A 47 9.97 -20.66 10.62
CA PRO A 47 9.35 -21.04 11.90
C PRO A 47 10.18 -21.95 12.82
N SER A 48 11.35 -22.43 12.36
CA SER A 48 12.29 -23.21 13.19
C SER A 48 13.41 -22.37 13.81
N ASN A 49 13.68 -21.15 13.33
CA ASN A 49 14.71 -20.27 13.87
C ASN A 49 14.20 -18.86 14.23
N SER A 50 12.93 -18.56 13.96
CA SER A 50 12.25 -17.34 14.37
C SER A 50 10.91 -17.65 15.00
N SER A 51 10.39 -16.72 15.79
CA SER A 51 9.06 -16.78 16.41
C SER A 51 7.90 -16.69 15.39
N CYS A 52 8.18 -16.79 14.10
CA CYS A 52 7.15 -16.81 13.07
C CYS A 52 6.31 -18.09 13.19
N PRO A 53 4.98 -18.00 13.17
CA PRO A 53 4.13 -19.17 13.33
C PRO A 53 4.38 -20.18 12.20
N PRO A 54 4.20 -21.50 12.45
CA PRO A 54 4.38 -22.55 11.43
C PRO A 54 3.55 -22.33 10.15
N SER A 55 2.43 -21.62 10.26
CA SER A 55 1.56 -21.22 9.15
C SER A 55 2.19 -20.22 8.17
N SER A 56 3.31 -19.59 8.53
CA SER A 56 4.08 -18.69 7.66
C SER A 56 4.98 -19.44 6.66
N ARG A 57 5.02 -20.80 6.71
CA ARG A 57 5.73 -21.60 5.70
C ARG A 57 5.03 -21.49 4.35
N ALA A 58 5.81 -21.37 3.29
CA ALA A 58 5.29 -21.52 1.93
C ALA A 58 4.66 -22.92 1.77
N PRO A 59 3.57 -23.06 1.00
CA PRO A 59 2.83 -24.32 0.89
C PRO A 59 3.62 -25.48 0.28
N TRP A 60 4.72 -25.20 -0.43
CA TRP A 60 5.65 -26.19 -0.97
C TRP A 60 6.87 -26.46 -0.07
N ALA A 61 7.05 -25.70 1.02
CA ALA A 61 8.07 -25.98 2.01
C ALA A 61 7.57 -27.11 2.90
N GLY A 62 7.91 -28.35 2.52
CA GLY A 62 7.55 -29.55 3.25
C GLY A 62 7.95 -29.49 4.73
N ARG A 63 7.38 -30.39 5.54
CA ARG A 63 7.93 -30.67 6.86
C ARG A 63 9.25 -31.42 6.66
N ASP A 64 10.32 -30.68 6.42
CA ASP A 64 11.66 -31.24 6.40
C ASP A 64 11.97 -31.72 7.82
N GLY A 65 11.88 -33.03 8.02
CA GLY A 65 11.87 -33.64 9.33
C GLY A 65 11.84 -35.15 9.30
N SER A 66 12.82 -35.78 8.64
CA SER A 66 13.44 -37.04 9.07
C SER A 66 14.63 -37.36 8.16
N GLU A 67 15.75 -36.65 8.32
CA GLU A 67 17.03 -37.23 7.91
C GLU A 67 17.44 -38.28 8.94
N GLY A 68 17.26 -39.54 8.54
CA GLY A 68 17.60 -40.72 9.32
C GLY A 68 17.35 -41.99 8.52
N SER A 69 18.41 -42.47 7.85
CA SER A 69 18.62 -43.86 7.41
C SER A 69 18.20 -44.27 5.99
N THR A 70 19.25 -44.45 5.17
CA THR A 70 19.51 -45.54 4.21
C THR A 70 18.64 -45.70 2.95
N ALA A 71 19.29 -45.38 1.82
CA ALA A 71 19.42 -46.17 0.59
C ALA A 71 18.17 -46.84 -0.02
N GLN A 72 17.74 -46.35 -1.19
CA GLN A 72 17.78 -47.06 -2.48
C GLN A 72 17.01 -46.26 -3.56
N THR A 73 17.67 -45.99 -4.68
CA THR A 73 17.05 -45.76 -6.02
C THR A 73 17.17 -47.08 -6.80
N PRO A 74 16.51 -47.28 -7.97
CA PRO A 74 15.42 -46.52 -8.59
C PRO A 74 14.27 -47.44 -9.12
N SER A 75 13.15 -46.86 -9.57
CA SER A 75 12.38 -47.48 -10.67
C SER A 75 11.60 -46.42 -11.44
N GLU A 76 11.95 -46.28 -12.72
CA GLU A 76 11.16 -45.61 -13.75
C GLU A 76 9.88 -46.39 -14.04
N ALA A 77 8.81 -45.64 -14.37
CA ALA A 77 7.78 -46.06 -15.31
C ALA A 77 7.09 -44.80 -15.87
N GLU A 78 7.35 -44.54 -17.14
CA GLU A 78 6.61 -43.60 -17.99
C GLU A 78 5.13 -43.99 -18.07
N SER A 79 4.22 -43.03 -18.25
CA SER A 79 3.49 -42.87 -19.53
C SER A 79 2.30 -41.88 -19.46
N ALA A 80 2.34 -40.96 -20.44
CA ALA A 80 1.28 -40.50 -21.34
C ALA A 80 0.02 -39.74 -20.84
N ALA A 81 -0.03 -38.50 -21.35
CA ALA A 81 -1.15 -37.68 -21.80
C ALA A 81 -2.50 -38.35 -22.11
N GLY A 82 -3.57 -37.56 -21.94
CA GLY A 82 -4.90 -37.83 -22.49
C GLY A 82 -5.90 -36.71 -22.17
N ASP A 83 -5.98 -35.74 -23.09
CA ASP A 83 -7.06 -34.76 -23.28
C ASP A 83 -8.46 -35.41 -23.38
N ALA A 84 -9.51 -34.68 -22.97
CA ALA A 84 -10.70 -34.39 -23.79
C ALA A 84 -11.87 -33.86 -22.95
N GLU A 85 -12.29 -32.65 -23.30
CA GLU A 85 -13.58 -32.01 -23.04
C GLU A 85 -14.78 -32.78 -23.66
N ASP A 86 -15.96 -32.19 -23.45
CA ASP A 86 -17.23 -32.28 -24.20
C ASP A 86 -18.32 -33.08 -23.47
N THR A 87 -19.44 -32.50 -23.06
CA THR A 87 -20.43 -31.90 -23.96
C THR A 87 -21.47 -31.09 -23.19
N ALA A 88 -21.85 -29.94 -23.76
CA ALA A 88 -23.10 -29.24 -23.50
C ALA A 88 -24.13 -29.61 -24.60
N PRO A 89 -25.27 -28.92 -24.73
CA PRO A 89 -26.62 -29.42 -24.49
C PRO A 89 -27.41 -29.73 -25.77
N THR A 90 -28.55 -30.39 -25.64
CA THR A 90 -29.49 -30.62 -26.75
C THR A 90 -30.67 -29.65 -26.68
N ASP A 91 -30.83 -28.91 -27.78
CA ASP A 91 -31.92 -27.99 -28.09
C ASP A 91 -33.11 -28.68 -28.76
N ALA A 92 -34.23 -27.93 -28.80
CA ALA A 92 -35.20 -27.81 -29.91
C ALA A 92 -36.61 -28.45 -29.69
N PRO A 93 -37.66 -28.03 -30.46
CA PRO A 93 -38.39 -26.75 -30.31
C PRO A 93 -39.94 -26.89 -30.54
N ASP A 94 -40.59 -25.75 -30.86
CA ASP A 94 -41.89 -25.55 -31.57
C ASP A 94 -43.19 -25.52 -30.72
N GLU A 95 -44.20 -24.68 -30.95
CA GLU A 95 -44.52 -23.63 -31.94
C GLU A 95 -45.75 -22.82 -31.41
N GLU A 96 -46.16 -21.80 -32.17
CA GLU A 96 -46.94 -20.60 -31.82
C GLU A 96 -48.48 -20.78 -31.67
N GLY A 97 -49.17 -19.76 -31.11
CA GLY A 97 -50.64 -19.63 -31.14
C GLY A 97 -51.26 -18.45 -30.37
N GLU A 98 -51.35 -17.29 -31.05
CA GLU A 98 -52.39 -16.22 -31.02
C GLU A 98 -52.98 -15.57 -29.73
N THR A 99 -53.55 -14.38 -29.94
CA THR A 99 -53.63 -13.18 -29.05
C THR A 99 -55.03 -12.93 -28.38
N PRO A 100 -55.33 -11.80 -27.67
CA PRO A 100 -55.86 -11.72 -26.28
C PRO A 100 -57.38 -11.26 -26.25
N PRO A 101 -58.08 -10.74 -25.18
CA PRO A 101 -57.64 -9.81 -24.11
C PRO A 101 -58.24 -9.95 -22.68
N ALA A 102 -57.72 -9.08 -21.81
CA ALA A 102 -58.34 -8.45 -20.64
C ALA A 102 -58.65 -9.29 -19.38
N GLY A 103 -57.90 -9.00 -18.30
CA GLY A 103 -58.24 -9.42 -16.95
C GLY A 103 -57.16 -9.04 -15.95
N ALA A 104 -57.23 -7.80 -15.44
CA ALA A 104 -56.35 -7.33 -14.38
C ALA A 104 -56.47 -8.23 -13.13
N THR A 105 -55.37 -8.83 -12.69
CA THR A 105 -55.12 -9.04 -11.26
C THR A 105 -53.62 -9.01 -11.01
N GLN A 106 -53.19 -7.89 -10.43
CA GLN A 106 -51.82 -7.62 -10.01
C GLN A 106 -51.37 -8.68 -9.00
N CYS A 107 -50.35 -9.47 -9.34
CA CYS A 107 -49.65 -10.27 -8.33
C CYS A 107 -48.84 -9.32 -7.43
N ARG A 108 -49.36 -9.07 -6.23
CA ARG A 108 -48.72 -8.32 -5.14
C ARG A 108 -47.51 -9.08 -4.57
N ARG A 109 -46.48 -9.34 -5.37
CA ARG A 109 -45.16 -9.78 -4.88
C ARG A 109 -44.03 -9.24 -5.75
N CYS A 110 -43.90 -7.91 -5.78
CA CYS A 110 -42.67 -7.22 -6.19
C CYS A 110 -42.51 -5.92 -5.37
N ALA A 111 -42.60 -6.01 -4.04
CA ALA A 111 -42.17 -4.92 -3.17
C ALA A 111 -40.63 -4.91 -3.19
N GLY A 112 -40.06 -4.06 -4.03
CA GLY A 112 -38.63 -3.92 -4.23
C GLY A 112 -37.88 -3.67 -2.92
N ARG A 113 -36.77 -4.37 -2.74
CA ARG A 113 -35.85 -4.17 -1.61
C ARG A 113 -35.48 -2.69 -1.53
N ALA A 114 -35.55 -2.11 -0.34
CA ALA A 114 -35.05 -0.78 -0.07
C ALA A 114 -33.53 -0.76 -0.35
N GLY A 115 -33.13 -0.06 -1.41
CA GLY A 115 -31.76 0.05 -1.85
C GLY A 115 -31.66 0.69 -3.22
N ARG A 116 -30.57 1.44 -3.46
CA ARG A 116 -30.28 2.03 -4.78
C ARG A 116 -30.16 0.90 -5.81
N ARG A 117 -30.86 1.00 -6.95
CA ARG A 117 -30.75 0.04 -8.05
C ARG A 117 -29.30 -0.03 -8.53
N ARG A 118 -28.79 -1.24 -8.82
CA ARG A 118 -27.49 -1.42 -9.49
C ARG A 118 -27.51 -0.60 -10.78
N GLY A 119 -26.54 0.30 -10.96
CA GLY A 119 -26.46 1.23 -12.10
C GLY A 119 -27.06 2.63 -11.87
N ALA A 120 -27.64 2.93 -10.70
CA ALA A 120 -28.10 4.29 -10.41
C ALA A 120 -26.93 5.28 -10.31
N LYS A 121 -26.92 6.35 -11.13
CA LYS A 121 -25.89 7.39 -11.13
C LYS A 121 -25.64 7.90 -9.71
N GLY A 122 -24.47 7.60 -9.14
CA GLY A 122 -24.02 8.14 -7.86
C GLY A 122 -24.00 9.66 -7.96
N HIS A 123 -24.75 10.35 -7.10
CA HIS A 123 -24.56 11.78 -6.91
C HIS A 123 -23.70 11.90 -5.65
N SER A 124 -22.39 11.65 -5.78
CA SER A 124 -21.47 12.06 -4.74
C SER A 124 -21.45 13.57 -4.73
N ARG A 125 -21.44 14.18 -3.55
CA ARG A 125 -21.14 15.61 -3.44
C ARG A 125 -19.68 15.77 -3.87
N THR A 126 -19.43 16.33 -5.05
CA THR A 126 -18.09 16.72 -5.46
C THR A 126 -17.72 17.99 -4.69
N GLN A 127 -17.39 17.84 -3.42
CA GLN A 127 -16.80 18.94 -2.65
C GLN A 127 -15.33 19.04 -3.04
N VAL A 128 -14.98 20.14 -3.70
CA VAL A 128 -13.59 20.52 -3.97
C VAL A 128 -13.20 21.46 -2.84
N LEU A 129 -12.39 20.96 -1.91
CA LEU A 129 -11.85 21.75 -0.82
C LEU A 129 -10.60 22.51 -1.32
N PRO A 130 -10.48 23.81 -1.03
CA PRO A 130 -9.29 24.57 -1.38
C PRO A 130 -8.09 24.08 -0.57
N ILE A 131 -6.88 24.30 -1.10
CA ILE A 131 -5.65 24.02 -0.36
C ILE A 131 -5.35 25.25 0.50
N ASP A 132 -5.38 25.07 1.81
CA ASP A 132 -5.09 26.16 2.76
C ASP A 132 -3.58 26.33 2.97
N VAL A 133 -2.84 25.21 3.00
CA VAL A 133 -1.41 25.18 3.30
C VAL A 133 -0.69 24.23 2.35
N GLU A 134 0.44 24.67 1.78
CA GLU A 134 1.38 23.78 1.10
C GLU A 134 2.60 23.54 1.99
N ARG A 135 3.01 22.28 2.14
CA ARG A 135 4.18 21.89 2.95
C ARG A 135 5.12 21.02 2.12
N PRO A 136 6.29 21.56 1.71
CA PRO A 136 7.31 20.78 1.02
C PRO A 136 8.14 19.94 2.01
N HIS A 137 8.43 18.71 1.64
CA HIS A 137 9.34 17.79 2.32
C HIS A 137 10.49 17.49 1.38
N ALA A 138 11.71 17.78 1.81
CA ALA A 138 12.91 17.56 1.00
C ALA A 138 13.96 16.78 1.78
N PRO A 139 14.76 15.94 1.12
CA PRO A 139 15.83 15.21 1.78
C PRO A 139 16.89 16.19 2.29
N SER A 140 17.39 15.92 3.49
CA SER A 140 18.42 16.72 4.15
C SER A 140 19.83 16.15 3.97
N ILE A 141 19.96 14.87 3.62
CA ILE A 141 21.24 14.16 3.47
C ILE A 141 21.16 13.26 2.24
N CYS A 142 22.25 13.17 1.49
CA CYS A 142 22.36 12.26 0.35
C CYS A 142 22.58 10.80 0.79
N ALA A 143 21.72 9.88 0.35
CA ALA A 143 21.92 8.45 0.62
C ALA A 143 23.22 7.91 0.02
N GLY A 144 23.68 8.43 -1.12
CA GLY A 144 24.93 8.04 -1.76
C GLY A 144 26.19 8.50 -1.01
N CYS A 145 26.48 9.80 -1.02
CA CYS A 145 27.74 10.35 -0.46
C CYS A 145 27.65 10.88 0.97
N ALA A 146 26.47 10.81 1.62
CA ALA A 146 26.21 11.30 2.97
C ALA A 146 26.43 12.82 3.18
N GLN A 147 26.56 13.60 2.11
CA GLN A 147 26.67 15.06 2.21
C GLN A 147 25.31 15.71 2.50
N PRO A 148 25.29 16.83 3.24
CA PRO A 148 24.07 17.56 3.54
C PRO A 148 23.51 18.24 2.28
N LEU A 149 22.18 18.28 2.19
CA LEU A 149 21.43 18.90 1.10
C LEU A 149 20.65 20.08 1.62
N SER A 150 20.86 21.22 0.98
CA SER A 150 20.17 22.48 1.27
C SER A 150 19.22 22.86 0.13
N GLU A 151 18.45 23.93 0.34
CA GLU A 151 17.56 24.54 -0.65
C GLU A 151 18.29 25.10 -1.88
N ALA A 152 19.61 25.27 -1.82
CA ALA A 152 20.42 25.70 -2.96
C ALA A 152 20.55 24.62 -4.06
N HIS A 153 20.26 23.35 -3.73
CA HIS A 153 20.32 22.26 -4.70
C HIS A 153 19.09 22.26 -5.60
N ALA A 154 19.28 21.86 -6.86
CA ALA A 154 18.17 21.65 -7.78
C ALA A 154 17.17 20.65 -7.17
N SER A 155 15.89 20.99 -7.23
CA SER A 155 14.83 20.18 -6.64
C SER A 155 13.65 19.99 -7.59
N ARG A 156 12.98 18.84 -7.47
CA ARG A 156 11.77 18.52 -8.24
C ARG A 156 10.77 17.78 -7.36
N ALA A 157 9.49 18.05 -7.54
CA ALA A 157 8.44 17.27 -6.89
C ALA A 157 8.30 15.92 -7.57
N HIS A 158 8.23 14.84 -6.78
CA HIS A 158 7.96 13.49 -7.29
C HIS A 158 6.66 12.90 -6.74
N ASN A 159 6.18 13.39 -5.59
CA ASN A 159 4.96 12.89 -4.97
C ASN A 159 4.25 14.00 -4.16
N ALA A 160 2.94 13.87 -3.98
CA ALA A 160 2.16 14.74 -3.10
C ALA A 160 0.95 14.00 -2.50
N ARG A 161 0.58 14.37 -1.28
CA ARG A 161 -0.67 13.92 -0.63
C ARG A 161 -1.43 15.10 -0.04
N TYR A 162 -2.73 14.94 0.09
CA TYR A 162 -3.57 15.86 0.85
C TYR A 162 -3.82 15.30 2.24
N GLU A 163 -3.86 16.21 3.21
CA GLU A 163 -4.19 15.93 4.60
C GLU A 163 -5.21 16.95 5.08
N LEU A 164 -6.29 16.46 5.67
CA LEU A 164 -7.37 17.22 6.29
C LEU A 164 -7.22 17.09 7.79
N GLU A 165 -7.02 18.20 8.47
CA GLU A 165 -6.83 18.23 9.92
C GLU A 165 -7.73 19.28 10.57
N LEU A 166 -8.11 19.04 11.81
CA LEU A 166 -8.78 20.03 12.63
C LEU A 166 -7.75 20.90 13.35
N THR A 167 -7.91 22.21 13.28
CA THR A 167 -7.07 23.17 13.99
C THR A 167 -7.92 24.06 14.89
N GLN A 168 -7.33 24.53 15.99
CA GLN A 168 -7.97 25.58 16.79
C GLN A 168 -7.81 26.92 16.07
N PRO A 169 -8.86 27.74 15.98
CA PRO A 169 -8.74 29.06 15.42
C PRO A 169 -7.87 29.94 16.32
N GLY A 170 -7.23 30.96 15.73
CA GLY A 170 -6.36 31.90 16.44
C GLY A 170 -7.07 32.70 17.55
N ALA A 171 -6.31 33.50 18.29
CA ALA A 171 -6.80 34.23 19.46
C ALA A 171 -8.09 35.01 19.18
N GLY A 172 -9.14 34.72 19.95
CA GLY A 172 -10.43 35.42 19.89
C GLY A 172 -11.52 34.72 19.08
N ALA A 173 -11.22 33.63 18.38
CA ALA A 173 -12.21 32.83 17.65
C ALA A 173 -12.55 31.52 18.40
N THR A 174 -13.78 31.04 18.23
CA THR A 174 -14.29 29.82 18.88
C THR A 174 -14.60 28.74 17.85
N GLY A 175 -14.35 27.48 18.19
CA GLY A 175 -14.69 26.33 17.35
C GLY A 175 -13.47 25.55 16.88
N LEU A 176 -13.67 24.72 15.85
CA LEU A 176 -12.61 23.99 15.16
C LEU A 176 -12.66 24.40 13.68
N LEU A 177 -11.50 24.58 13.07
CA LEU A 177 -11.36 24.82 11.64
C LEU A 177 -10.90 23.55 10.96
N LEU A 178 -11.47 23.25 9.80
CA LEU A 178 -10.93 22.23 8.92
C LEU A 178 -9.87 22.88 8.05
N GLN A 179 -8.65 22.35 8.07
CA GLN A 179 -7.54 22.81 7.25
C GLN A 179 -7.09 21.69 6.31
N GLN A 180 -7.02 22.00 5.02
CA GLN A 180 -6.41 21.13 4.02
C GLN A 180 -4.96 21.52 3.77
N THR A 181 -4.05 20.60 4.06
CA THR A 181 -2.62 20.73 3.77
C THR A 181 -2.24 19.84 2.59
N LYS A 182 -1.58 20.40 1.59
CA LYS A 182 -0.91 19.65 0.51
C LYS A 182 0.55 19.40 0.89
N GLN A 183 0.85 18.17 1.26
CA GLN A 183 2.19 17.70 1.57
C GLN A 183 2.88 17.33 0.25
N THR A 184 3.91 18.06 -0.15
CA THR A 184 4.64 17.82 -1.41
C THR A 184 6.02 17.25 -1.11
N TYR A 185 6.34 16.08 -1.63
CA TYR A 185 7.63 15.43 -1.44
C TYR A 185 8.55 15.70 -2.63
N LEU A 186 9.78 16.11 -2.31
CA LEU A 186 10.77 16.56 -3.26
C LEU A 186 11.93 15.57 -3.36
N GLU A 187 12.54 15.54 -4.53
CA GLU A 187 13.89 15.04 -4.76
C GLU A 187 14.84 16.23 -4.86
N ARG A 188 16.09 16.03 -4.47
CA ARG A 188 17.15 17.05 -4.64
C ARG A 188 18.35 16.44 -5.33
N GLN A 189 18.99 17.18 -6.22
CA GLN A 189 20.21 16.72 -6.87
C GLN A 189 21.42 16.97 -5.96
N CYS A 190 22.14 15.91 -5.62
CA CYS A 190 23.42 16.01 -4.92
C CYS A 190 24.56 16.31 -5.90
N PRO A 191 25.65 16.99 -5.49
CA PRO A 191 26.82 17.19 -6.34
C PRO A 191 27.50 15.91 -6.82
N CYS A 192 27.30 14.77 -6.16
CA CYS A 192 27.76 13.46 -6.63
C CYS A 192 26.89 12.88 -7.76
N GLY A 193 25.86 13.58 -8.24
CA GLY A 193 24.95 13.12 -9.29
C GLY A 193 23.72 12.35 -8.78
N HIS A 194 23.73 11.89 -7.53
CA HIS A 194 22.60 11.17 -6.93
C HIS A 194 21.39 12.09 -6.67
N TRP A 195 20.18 11.57 -6.91
CA TRP A 195 18.90 12.20 -6.60
C TRP A 195 18.20 11.50 -5.42
N PRO A 196 18.59 11.80 -4.18
CA PRO A 196 17.84 11.37 -3.01
C PRO A 196 16.44 11.99 -3.01
N ARG A 197 15.48 11.28 -2.42
CA ARG A 197 14.09 11.71 -2.30
C ARG A 197 13.60 11.65 -0.85
N ALA A 198 12.74 12.59 -0.50
CA ALA A 198 12.00 12.51 0.76
C ALA A 198 10.83 11.55 0.61
N GLU A 199 10.63 10.66 1.57
CA GLU A 199 9.48 9.76 1.59
C GLU A 199 8.58 10.04 2.80
N PRO A 200 7.27 9.77 2.69
CA PRO A 200 6.39 9.73 3.85
C PRO A 200 6.92 8.76 4.89
N GLY A 201 6.85 9.14 6.16
CA GLY A 201 7.21 8.25 7.26
C GLY A 201 6.39 6.96 7.25
N ARG A 202 7.05 5.84 7.54
CA ARG A 202 6.42 4.54 7.79
C ARG A 202 6.88 4.07 9.16
N CYS A 203 5.93 3.61 9.98
CA CYS A 203 6.27 2.93 11.21
C CYS A 203 6.84 1.55 10.90
N GLU A 204 7.69 1.07 11.79
CA GLU A 204 8.12 -0.33 11.76
C GLU A 204 6.93 -1.26 11.98
N GLU A 205 7.07 -2.51 11.54
CA GLU A 205 6.05 -3.53 11.78
C GLU A 205 5.91 -3.77 13.28
N ASP A 206 4.68 -3.67 13.78
CA ASP A 206 4.32 -3.91 15.15
C ASP A 206 3.53 -5.22 15.24
N SER A 207 3.94 -6.13 16.12
CA SER A 207 3.27 -7.41 16.32
C SER A 207 1.81 -7.28 16.78
N ASP A 208 1.46 -6.16 17.40
CA ASP A 208 0.11 -5.90 17.92
C ASP A 208 -0.84 -5.40 16.81
N TRP A 209 -0.31 -5.04 15.64
CA TRP A 209 -1.07 -4.44 14.54
C TRP A 209 -0.91 -5.25 13.25
N THR A 210 -2.01 -5.68 12.66
CA THR A 210 -2.02 -6.39 11.37
C THR A 210 -1.88 -5.46 10.16
N VAL A 211 -1.73 -4.14 10.37
CA VAL A 211 -1.68 -3.13 9.31
C VAL A 211 -0.44 -2.27 9.48
N SER A 212 0.23 -1.97 8.37
CA SER A 212 1.36 -1.05 8.38
C SER A 212 0.86 0.39 8.56
N LEU A 213 1.41 1.09 9.54
CA LEU A 213 1.12 2.50 9.77
C LEU A 213 2.06 3.35 8.93
N SER A 214 1.49 4.29 8.20
CA SER A 214 2.24 5.26 7.41
C SER A 214 1.63 6.63 7.57
N GLU A 215 2.43 7.67 7.32
CA GLU A 215 1.95 9.05 7.21
C GLU A 215 1.03 9.25 5.99
N TRP A 216 0.81 8.22 5.16
CA TRP A 216 -0.05 8.31 3.98
C TRP A 216 -1.53 8.20 4.34
N HIS A 217 -2.06 9.21 5.02
CA HIS A 217 -3.47 9.31 5.38
C HIS A 217 -4.06 10.65 4.94
N LEU A 218 -5.36 10.62 4.58
CA LEU A 218 -6.13 11.82 4.25
C LEU A 218 -6.57 12.57 5.50
N ALA A 219 -6.96 11.87 6.57
CA ALA A 219 -7.42 12.50 7.80
C ALA A 219 -6.28 12.56 8.81
N GLY A 220 -6.05 13.73 9.39
CA GLY A 220 -5.11 13.94 10.48
C GLY A 220 -5.62 13.36 11.80
N ALA A 221 -4.73 13.33 12.80
CA ALA A 221 -4.99 12.69 14.09
C ALA A 221 -6.15 13.34 14.85
N LEU A 222 -6.26 14.68 14.87
CA LEU A 222 -7.33 15.34 15.60
C LEU A 222 -8.68 15.16 14.91
N LEU A 223 -8.73 15.21 13.58
CA LEU A 223 -9.91 14.90 12.80
C LEU A 223 -10.41 13.47 13.06
N VAL A 224 -9.51 12.49 13.03
CA VAL A 224 -9.86 11.08 13.32
C VAL A 224 -10.40 10.94 14.73
N ALA A 225 -9.71 11.53 15.73
CA ALA A 225 -10.17 11.51 17.11
C ALA A 225 -11.56 12.15 17.28
N PHE A 226 -11.82 13.25 16.57
CA PHE A 226 -13.11 13.93 16.58
C PHE A 226 -14.22 13.07 15.97
N ILE A 227 -13.98 12.44 14.82
CA ILE A 227 -14.91 11.48 14.19
C ILE A 227 -15.23 10.32 15.15
N CYS A 228 -14.21 9.77 15.82
CA CYS A 228 -14.39 8.73 16.83
C CYS A 228 -15.22 9.23 18.02
N ALA A 229 -14.99 10.45 18.51
CA ALA A 229 -15.78 11.03 19.59
C ALA A 229 -17.26 11.23 19.20
N LEU A 230 -17.53 11.73 17.99
CA LEU A 230 -18.89 11.91 17.49
C LEU A 230 -19.64 10.57 17.35
N THR A 231 -18.96 9.54 16.88
CA THR A 231 -19.57 8.21 16.72
C THR A 231 -19.74 7.47 18.05
N GLN A 232 -18.72 7.46 18.91
CA GLN A 232 -18.73 6.64 20.13
C GLN A 232 -19.40 7.34 21.31
N ARG A 233 -19.08 8.63 21.53
CA ARG A 233 -19.59 9.38 22.68
C ARG A 233 -20.95 10.00 22.38
N MET A 234 -21.09 10.62 21.21
CA MET A 234 -22.35 11.30 20.82
C MET A 234 -23.33 10.36 20.10
N ARG A 235 -22.93 9.12 19.82
CA ARG A 235 -23.74 8.09 19.14
C ARG A 235 -24.34 8.57 17.81
N LEU A 236 -23.63 9.46 17.11
CA LEU A 236 -24.03 9.90 15.78
C LEU A 236 -23.78 8.78 14.77
N SER A 237 -24.73 8.62 13.84
CA SER A 237 -24.52 7.68 12.73
C SER A 237 -23.46 8.23 11.78
N ARG A 238 -22.77 7.33 11.05
CA ARG A 238 -21.76 7.71 10.05
C ARG A 238 -22.27 8.61 8.93
N ALA A 239 -23.59 8.67 8.72
CA ALA A 239 -24.19 9.57 7.73
C ALA A 239 -24.39 11.00 8.29
N LYS A 240 -24.35 11.16 9.61
CA LYS A 240 -24.48 12.44 10.32
C LYS A 240 -23.12 13.03 10.71
N VAL A 241 -22.12 12.18 10.92
CA VAL A 241 -20.71 12.57 11.05
C VAL A 241 -20.17 12.90 9.67
#